data_AF-A0A961JI92-F1
#
_entry.id   AF-A0A961JI92-F1
#
_cell.length_a   1.000
_cell.length_b   1.000
_cell.length_c   1.000
_cell.angle_alpha   90.00
_cell.angle_beta   90.00
_cell.angle_gamma   90.00
#
_symmetry.space_group_name_H-M   'P 1'
#
loop_
_entity.id
_entity.type
_entity.pdbx_description
1 polymer ?
#
loop_
_entity_poly.entity_id
_entity_poly.type
_entity_poly.pdbx_seq_one_letter_code
_entity_poly.pdbx_strand_id
1 'polypeptide(L)' 'MRFQGTSEYVATDDLTIAVNAAVTLERPLLVKGEPGTGKTELARQVASALGMEMIEWNVKSTTRAQQGLYEYDAVSR' A
#
# COMPACT_ATOMS: atom_id res chain seq x y z
N MET A 1 5.90 13.66 8.09
CA MET A 1 4.84 13.44 7.07
C MET A 1 3.60 12.95 7.81
N ARG A 2 2.41 13.52 7.58
CA ARG A 2 1.20 13.17 8.34
C ARG A 2 -0.01 13.02 7.41
N PHE A 3 -0.63 11.85 7.41
CA PHE A 3 -1.89 11.55 6.74
C PHE A 3 -3.07 12.02 7.60
N GLN A 4 -4.08 12.65 6.98
CA GLN A 4 -5.30 13.14 7.66
C GLN A 4 -6.59 12.66 6.96
N GLY A 5 -6.50 11.68 6.07
CA GLY A 5 -7.56 11.36 5.10
C GLY A 5 -7.46 12.19 3.83
N THR A 6 -8.38 11.95 2.89
CA THR A 6 -8.53 12.74 1.65
C THR A 6 -10.01 13.01 1.37
N SER A 7 -10.32 13.85 0.38
CA SER A 7 -11.72 14.07 -0.05
C SER A 7 -12.40 12.80 -0.53
N GLU A 8 -11.62 11.85 -1.06
CA GLU A 8 -12.08 10.59 -1.65
C GLU A 8 -12.02 9.41 -0.67
N TYR A 9 -11.43 9.60 0.52
CA TYR A 9 -11.23 8.51 1.49
C TYR A 9 -11.45 8.97 2.93
N VAL A 10 -12.55 8.48 3.50
CA VAL A 10 -12.88 8.69 4.91
C VAL A 10 -12.12 7.67 5.75
N ALA A 11 -11.05 8.13 6.39
CA ALA A 11 -10.33 7.34 7.38
C ALA A 11 -10.90 7.61 8.78
N THR A 12 -11.07 6.56 9.57
CA THR A 12 -11.32 6.71 11.01
C THR A 12 -10.08 7.27 11.71
N ASP A 13 -10.26 7.84 12.90
CA ASP A 13 -9.15 8.35 13.70
C ASP A 13 -8.12 7.25 14.00
N ASP A 14 -8.58 6.06 14.37
CA ASP A 14 -7.72 4.89 14.63
C ASP A 14 -6.88 4.50 13.40
N LEU A 15 -7.50 4.50 12.22
CA LEU A 15 -6.80 4.18 10.98
C LEU A 15 -5.75 5.24 10.65
N THR A 16 -6.10 6.51 10.86
CA THR A 16 -5.20 7.64 10.67
C THR A 16 -4.01 7.57 11.62
N ILE A 17 -4.23 7.18 12.88
CA ILE A 17 -3.16 6.96 13.86
C ILE A 17 -2.25 5.81 13.42
N ALA A 18 -2.80 4.67 12.99
CA ALA A 18 -2.04 3.51 12.55
C ALA A 18 -1.14 3.83 11.34
N VAL A 19 -1.68 4.55 10.34
CA VAL A 19 -0.90 5.00 9.16
C VAL A 19 0.23 5.93 9.59
N ASN A 20 -0.06 6.93 10.40
CA ASN A 20 0.94 7.90 10.84
C ASN A 20 2.04 7.26 11.71
N ALA A 21 1.68 6.30 12.55
CA ALA A 21 2.65 5.53 13.34
C ALA A 21 3.57 4.70 12.42
N ALA A 22 3.02 4.01 11.43
CA ALA A 22 3.81 3.22 10.47
C ALA A 22 4.81 4.09 9.68
N VAL A 23 4.35 5.25 9.19
CA VAL A 23 5.20 6.23 8.49
C VAL A 23 6.29 6.78 9.42
N THR A 24 5.95 7.15 10.65
CA THR A 24 6.90 7.75 11.60
C THR A 24 7.95 6.75 12.07
N LEU A 25 7.56 5.48 12.24
CA LEU A 25 8.45 4.42 12.72
C LEU A 25 9.19 3.70 11.59
N GLU A 26 8.90 4.04 10.33
CA GLU A 26 9.40 3.34 9.14
C GLU A 26 9.17 1.83 9.22
N ARG A 27 7.97 1.45 9.70
CA ARG A 27 7.56 0.06 9.85
C ARG A 27 6.45 -0.29 8.87
N PRO A 28 6.41 -1.54 8.36
CA PRO A 28 5.33 -1.97 7.49
C PRO A 28 3.98 -1.98 8.22
N LEU A 29 2.92 -1.60 7.51
CA LEU A 29 1.54 -1.65 7.99
C LEU A 29 0.76 -2.74 7.25
N LEU A 30 0.23 -3.71 7.99
CA LEU A 30 -0.67 -4.74 7.46
C LEU A 30 -2.12 -4.38 7.75
N VAL A 31 -2.93 -4.19 6.71
CA VAL A 31 -4.35 -3.83 6.83
C VAL A 31 -5.23 -5.04 6.57
N LYS A 32 -6.08 -5.40 7.53
CA LYS A 32 -7.05 -6.50 7.45
C LYS A 32 -8.49 -5.96 7.48
N GLY A 33 -9.43 -6.70 6.91
CA GLY A 33 -10.86 -6.37 6.96
C GLY A 33 -11.65 -7.05 5.83
N GLU A 34 -12.97 -6.94 5.88
CA GLU A 34 -13.89 -7.56 4.92
C GLU A 34 -13.65 -7.15 3.46
N PRO A 35 -13.92 -8.00 2.47
CA PRO A 35 -13.85 -7.62 1.05
C PRO A 35 -14.62 -6.32 0.76
N GLY A 36 -14.07 -5.43 -0.06
CA GLY A 36 -14.73 -4.18 -0.45
C GLY A 36 -14.58 -2.99 0.51
N THR A 37 -13.89 -3.13 1.66
CA THR A 37 -13.74 -2.03 2.64
C THR A 37 -12.65 -0.99 2.30
N GLY A 38 -12.27 -0.83 1.02
CA GLY A 38 -11.34 0.22 0.60
C GLY A 38 -9.87 0.04 1.00
N LYS A 39 -9.40 -1.18 1.31
CA LYS A 39 -7.99 -1.43 1.70
C LYS A 39 -6.97 -1.06 0.62
N THR A 40 -7.24 -1.42 -0.63
CA THR A 40 -6.39 -1.04 -1.77
C THR A 40 -6.42 0.48 -1.98
N GLU A 41 -7.59 1.08 -1.80
CA GLU A 41 -7.77 2.53 -1.98
C GLU A 41 -7.02 3.32 -0.91
N LEU A 42 -6.99 2.83 0.35
CA LEU A 42 -6.18 3.43 1.40
C LEU A 42 -4.73 3.61 0.98
N ALA A 43 -4.10 2.59 0.40
CA ALA A 43 -2.71 2.66 -0.02
C ALA A 43 -2.48 3.75 -1.08
N ARG A 44 -3.39 3.88 -2.06
CA ARG A 44 -3.36 4.95 -3.09
C ARG A 44 -3.50 6.33 -2.49
N GLN A 45 -4.45 6.49 -1.58
CA GLN A 45 -4.78 7.77 -0.96
C GLN A 45 -3.67 8.22 -0.01
N VAL A 46 -3.05 7.29 0.72
CA VAL A 46 -1.86 7.56 1.52
C VAL A 46 -0.68 8.00 0.65
N ALA A 47 -0.38 7.26 -0.43
CA ALA A 47 0.72 7.64 -1.33
C ALA A 47 0.50 9.02 -1.96
N SER A 48 -0.70 9.28 -2.48
CA SER A 48 -1.09 10.57 -3.05
C SER A 48 -0.98 11.72 -2.03
N ALA A 49 -1.54 11.53 -0.82
CA ALA A 49 -1.50 12.54 0.23
C ALA A 49 -0.08 12.84 0.74
N LEU A 50 0.82 11.86 0.65
CA LEU A 50 2.23 12.01 1.03
C LEU A 50 3.13 12.44 -0.14
N GLY A 51 2.60 12.59 -1.35
CA GLY A 51 3.37 12.92 -2.55
C GLY A 51 4.39 11.85 -2.92
N MET A 52 4.07 10.58 -2.66
CA MET A 52 4.96 9.43 -2.89
C MET A 52 4.55 8.66 -4.15
N GLU A 53 5.54 8.08 -4.82
CA GLU A 53 5.29 7.08 -5.85
C GLU A 53 4.71 5.81 -5.22
N MET A 54 3.61 5.30 -5.79
CA MET A 54 3.01 4.05 -5.36
C MET A 54 3.47 2.90 -6.24
N ILE A 55 4.16 1.94 -5.64
CA ILE A 55 4.54 0.68 -6.29
C ILE A 55 3.51 -0.39 -5.88
N GLU A 56 2.70 -0.83 -6.83
CA GLU A 56 1.76 -1.93 -6.62
C GLU A 56 2.39 -3.27 -7.02
N TRP A 57 2.47 -4.23 -6.10
CA TRP A 57 2.89 -5.61 -6.39
C TRP A 57 1.84 -6.62 -5.93
N ASN A 58 1.25 -7.32 -6.89
CA ASN A 58 0.25 -8.35 -6.64
C ASN A 58 0.91 -9.70 -6.34
N VAL A 59 0.88 -10.12 -5.07
CA VAL A 59 1.46 -11.39 -4.61
C VAL A 59 0.40 -12.50 -4.58
N LYS A 60 0.70 -13.65 -5.18
CA LYS A 60 -0.11 -14.88 -5.20
C LYS A 60 0.64 -16.00 -4.49
N SER A 61 -0.03 -17.12 -4.21
CA SER A 61 0.60 -18.33 -3.64
C SER A 61 1.69 -18.93 -4.54
N THR A 62 1.66 -18.62 -5.83
CA THR A 62 2.66 -19.04 -6.82
C THR A 62 3.77 -18.02 -7.03
N THR A 63 3.68 -16.82 -6.41
CA THR A 63 4.70 -15.78 -6.55
C THR A 63 5.98 -16.18 -5.81
N ARG A 64 7.11 -16.11 -6.50
CA ARG A 64 8.45 -16.40 -5.97
C ARG A 64 9.20 -15.11 -5.67
N ALA A 65 10.08 -15.14 -4.67
CA ALA A 65 10.91 -14.00 -4.29
C ALA A 65 11.72 -13.42 -5.45
N GLN A 66 12.20 -14.27 -6.37
CA GLN A 66 12.94 -13.84 -7.56
C GLN A 66 12.13 -12.86 -8.43
N GLN A 67 10.81 -13.05 -8.53
CA GLN A 67 9.92 -12.18 -9.32
C GLN A 67 9.78 -10.77 -8.71
N GLY A 68 10.09 -10.62 -7.42
CA GLY A 68 10.16 -9.30 -6.76
C GLY A 68 11.52 -8.61 -6.93
N LEU A 69 12.53 -9.30 -7.49
CA LEU A 69 13.85 -8.75 -7.75
C LEU A 69 14.02 -8.42 -9.24
N TYR A 70 13.82 -9.40 -10.12
CA TYR A 70 13.87 -9.25 -11.56
C TYR A 70 13.18 -10.43 -12.25
N GLU A 71 12.56 -10.17 -13.41
CA GLU A 71 12.12 -11.22 -14.34
C GLU A 71 12.98 -11.16 -15.60
N TYR A 72 13.53 -12.30 -16.01
CA TYR A 72 14.24 -12.43 -17.28
C TYR A 72 13.32 -13.15 -18.26
N ASP A 73 12.77 -12.40 -19.21
CA ASP A 73 12.03 -12.96 -20.33
C ASP A 73 12.97 -13.16 -21.52
N ALA A 74 13.33 -14.42 -21.76
CA ALA A 74 14.22 -14.80 -22.87
C ALA A 74 13.51 -14.87 -24.23
N VAL A 75 12.19 -14.68 -24.28
CA VAL A 75 11.35 -15.06 -25.42
C VAL A 75 10.67 -13.86 -26.09
N SER A 76 10.57 -12.70 -25.44
CA SER A 76 10.08 -11.46 -26.06
C SER A 76 11.15 -10.84 -26.97
N ARG A 77 11.09 -11.21 -28.26
CA ARG A 77 11.66 -10.47 -29.39
C ARG A 77 10.58 -9.62 -30.04
#